data_AF-A0A8X7E4F1-F1
#
_entry.id   AF-A0A8X7E4F1-F1
#
_cell.length_a   1.000
_cell.length_b   1.000
_cell.length_c   1.000
_cell.angle_alpha   90.00
_cell.angle_beta   90.00
_cell.angle_gamma   90.00
#
_symmetry.space_group_name_H-M   'P 1'
#
loop_
_entity.id
_entity.type
_entity.pdbx_description
1 polymer ?
#
loop_
_entity_poly.entity_id
_entity_poly.type
_entity_poly.pdbx_seq_one_letter_code
_entity_poly.pdbx_strand_id
1 'polypeptide(L)'
;MKVLYKRKGGISAPVLAILTFAVLLVVGVAILMYFYVIAPQATKQSQLSILGEPVIRFSNNEYVLSVTIKNLGSDTVMLQGATIIINDTSYNTPDD
;
A
#
# COMPACT_ATOMS: atom_id res chain seq x y z
N MET A 1 6.20 -63.35 -21.87
CA MET A 1 6.19 -62.22 -20.91
C MET A 1 4.74 -61.83 -20.62
N LYS A 2 4.27 -61.97 -19.38
CA LYS A 2 2.92 -61.54 -18.98
C LYS A 2 2.98 -60.06 -18.58
N VAL A 3 2.35 -59.20 -19.38
CA VAL A 3 2.27 -57.76 -19.13
C VAL A 3 1.17 -57.51 -18.09
N LEU A 4 1.56 -57.13 -16.87
CA LEU A 4 0.66 -56.73 -15.80
C LEU A 4 0.14 -55.31 -16.07
N TYR A 5 -1.09 -55.19 -16.55
CA TYR A 5 -1.79 -53.91 -16.64
C TYR A 5 -2.16 -53.40 -15.23
N LYS A 6 -1.48 -52.35 -14.77
CA LYS A 6 -1.89 -51.58 -13.58
C LYS A 6 -3.27 -50.96 -13.85
N ARG A 7 -4.30 -51.42 -13.12
CA ARG A 7 -5.61 -50.75 -13.07
C ARG A 7 -5.44 -49.40 -12.38
N LYS A 8 -5.43 -48.30 -13.14
CA LYS A 8 -5.65 -46.95 -12.61
C LYS A 8 -7.08 -46.92 -12.07
N GLY A 9 -7.25 -46.94 -10.75
CA GLY A 9 -8.54 -46.69 -10.12
C GLY A 9 -8.97 -45.26 -10.44
N GLY A 10 -9.93 -45.11 -11.34
CA GLY A 10 -10.53 -43.81 -11.66
C GLY A 10 -11.37 -43.35 -10.48
N ILE A 11 -11.14 -42.13 -10.00
CA ILE A 11 -12.01 -41.45 -9.05
C ILE A 11 -13.40 -41.36 -9.69
N SER A 12 -14.45 -41.76 -8.97
CA SER A 12 -15.81 -41.73 -9.49
C SER A 12 -16.25 -40.29 -9.74
N ALA A 13 -17.04 -40.06 -10.79
CA ALA A 13 -17.51 -38.73 -11.18
C ALA A 13 -18.13 -37.92 -10.02
N PRO A 14 -18.92 -38.53 -9.10
CA PRO A 14 -19.44 -37.81 -7.92
C PRO A 14 -18.35 -37.34 -6.97
N VAL A 15 -17.32 -38.16 -6.73
CA VAL A 15 -16.20 -37.82 -5.83
C VAL A 15 -15.33 -36.73 -6.44
N LEU A 16 -15.10 -36.78 -7.75
CA LEU A 16 -14.39 -35.72 -8.46
C LEU A 16 -15.12 -34.38 -8.37
N ALA A 17 -16.44 -34.38 -8.51
CA ALA A 17 -17.27 -33.17 -8.40
C ALA A 17 -17.20 -32.53 -7.00
N ILE A 18 -17.21 -33.34 -5.95
CA ILE A 18 -17.08 -32.84 -4.57
C ILE A 18 -15.68 -32.25 -4.36
N LEU A 19 -14.63 -32.92 -4.84
CA LEU A 19 -13.25 -32.43 -4.72
C LEU A 19 -13.05 -31.10 -5.47
N THR A 20 -13.55 -30.99 -6.70
CA THR A 20 -13.44 -29.73 -7.46
C THR A 20 -14.23 -28.61 -6.80
N PHE A 21 -15.41 -28.90 -6.25
CA PHE A 21 -16.20 -27.90 -5.53
C PHE A 21 -15.48 -27.42 -4.25
N ALA A 22 -14.90 -28.34 -3.47
CA ALA A 22 -14.14 -28.00 -2.28
C ALA A 22 -12.92 -27.11 -2.61
N VAL A 23 -12.19 -27.42 -3.69
CA VAL A 23 -11.05 -26.60 -4.14
C VAL A 23 -11.51 -25.20 -4.56
N LEU A 24 -12.60 -25.09 -5.31
CA LEU A 24 -13.15 -23.79 -5.72
C LEU A 24 -13.57 -22.93 -4.52
N LEU A 25 -14.17 -23.55 -3.50
CA LEU A 25 -14.55 -22.84 -2.27
C LEU A 25 -13.33 -22.30 -1.55
N VAL A 26 -12.28 -23.12 -1.39
CA VAL A 26 -11.02 -22.69 -0.75
C VAL A 26 -10.36 -21.55 -1.52
N VAL A 27 -10.30 -21.63 -2.84
CA VAL A 27 -9.74 -20.55 -3.68
C VAL A 27 -10.60 -19.29 -3.58
N GLY A 28 -11.92 -19.40 -3.60
CA GLY A 28 -12.83 -18.27 -3.43
C GLY A 28 -12.64 -17.54 -2.10
N VAL A 29 -12.53 -18.29 -1.00
CA VAL A 29 -12.26 -17.71 0.33
C VAL A 29 -10.88 -17.05 0.37
N ALA A 30 -9.85 -17.68 -0.21
CA ALA A 30 -8.51 -17.10 -0.25
C ALA A 30 -8.47 -15.76 -1.02
N ILE A 31 -9.20 -15.66 -2.13
CA ILE A 31 -9.32 -14.41 -2.90
C ILE A 31 -10.04 -13.33 -2.07
N LEU A 32 -11.14 -13.67 -1.40
CA LEU A 32 -11.84 -12.72 -0.52
C LEU A 32 -10.95 -12.24 0.62
N MET A 33 -10.17 -13.14 1.21
CA MET A 33 -9.23 -12.81 2.28
C MET A 33 -8.12 -11.85 1.79
N TYR A 34 -7.61 -12.06 0.57
CA TYR A 34 -6.65 -11.14 -0.06
C TYR A 34 -7.23 -9.72 -0.20
N PHE A 35 -8.46 -9.60 -0.72
CA PHE A 35 -9.11 -8.29 -0.87
C PHE A 35 -9.50 -7.65 0.46
N TYR A 36 -9.69 -8.43 1.52
CA TYR A 36 -10.00 -7.89 2.84
C TYR A 36 -8.76 -7.41 3.60
N VAL A 37 -7.61 -8.09 3.47
CA VAL A 37 -6.42 -7.80 4.29
C VAL A 37 -5.38 -6.98 3.53
N ILE A 38 -5.16 -7.27 2.24
CA ILE A 38 -4.03 -6.72 1.46
C ILE A 38 -4.50 -5.58 0.57
N ALA A 39 -5.63 -5.73 -0.12
CA ALA A 39 -6.11 -4.68 -1.02
C ALA A 39 -6.35 -3.31 -0.35
N PRO A 40 -6.82 -3.20 0.92
CA PRO A 40 -6.99 -1.90 1.58
C PRO A 40 -5.66 -1.21 1.91
N GLN A 41 -4.53 -1.92 1.82
CA GLN A 41 -3.21 -1.31 2.01
C GLN A 41 -2.84 -0.44 0.79
N ALA A 42 -3.34 -0.76 -0.40
CA ALA A 42 -3.12 0.06 -1.60
C ALA A 42 -3.88 1.39 -1.56
N THR A 43 -4.93 1.52 -0.74
CA THR A 43 -5.66 2.77 -0.55
C THR A 43 -5.04 3.67 0.52
N LYS A 44 -3.97 3.24 1.18
CA LYS A 44 -3.19 4.08 2.10
C LYS A 44 -2.36 5.08 1.30
N GLN A 45 -3.02 6.09 0.78
CA GLN A 45 -2.37 7.19 0.10
C GLN A 45 -1.89 8.20 1.15
N SER A 46 -0.59 8.47 1.16
CA SER A 46 -0.02 9.58 1.92
C SER A 46 -0.05 10.85 1.07
N GLN A 47 -0.95 11.77 1.40
CA GLN A 47 -1.06 13.06 0.72
C GLN A 47 -0.90 14.18 1.74
N LEU A 48 0.08 15.04 1.52
CA LEU A 48 0.27 16.26 2.28
C LEU A 48 -0.26 17.46 1.49
N SER A 49 -0.92 18.39 2.17
CA SER A 49 -1.31 19.67 1.62
C SER A 49 -0.82 20.78 2.52
N ILE A 50 -0.29 21.84 1.92
CA ILE A 50 -0.08 23.10 2.62
C ILE A 50 -1.45 23.76 2.81
N LEU A 51 -1.73 24.21 4.03
CA LEU A 51 -2.93 24.95 4.38
C LEU A 51 -2.59 26.43 4.55
N GLY A 52 -3.36 27.26 3.84
CA GLY A 52 -3.22 28.70 3.88
C GLY A 52 -1.96 29.19 3.17
N GLU A 53 -1.61 30.44 3.45
CA GLU A 53 -0.44 31.09 2.87
C GLU A 53 0.77 30.90 3.79
N PRO A 54 1.91 30.44 3.25
CA PRO A 54 3.16 30.43 4.00
C PRO A 54 3.54 31.86 4.38
N VAL A 55 3.94 32.08 5.63
CA VAL A 55 4.33 33.41 6.13
C VAL A 55 5.80 33.40 6.50
N ILE A 56 6.54 34.38 6.00
CA ILE A 56 7.93 34.64 6.40
C ILE A 56 7.92 35.79 7.40
N ARG A 57 8.51 35.56 8.59
CA ARG A 57 8.68 36.59 9.62
C ARG A 57 10.15 36.74 9.95
N PHE A 58 10.58 37.97 10.17
CA PHE A 58 11.91 38.25 10.71
C PHE A 58 11.82 38.28 12.24
N SER A 59 12.55 37.39 12.90
CA SER A 59 12.58 37.29 14.36
C SER A 59 13.98 36.88 14.82
N ASN A 60 14.52 37.54 15.84
CA ASN A 60 15.85 37.23 16.41
C ASN A 60 16.99 37.17 15.37
N ASN A 61 17.05 38.14 14.46
CA ASN A 61 18.02 38.18 13.35
C ASN A 61 17.92 37.02 12.32
N GLU A 62 16.86 36.23 12.37
CA GLU A 62 16.62 35.11 11.45
C GLU A 62 15.29 35.26 10.72
N TYR A 63 15.22 34.72 9.50
CA TYR A 63 13.96 34.58 8.77
C TYR A 63 13.34 33.23 9.13
N VAL A 64 12.12 33.28 9.67
CA VAL A 64 11.33 32.10 10.03
C VAL A 64 10.21 31.91 9.03
N LEU A 65 10.23 30.80 8.31
CA LEU A 65 9.15 30.36 7.43
C LEU A 65 8.14 29.53 8.23
N SER A 66 6.91 30.02 8.35
CA SER A 66 5.80 29.31 9.00
C SER A 66 4.88 28.71 7.94
N VAL A 67 4.75 27.39 7.96
CA VAL A 67 3.89 26.64 7.04
C VAL A 67 3.00 25.69 7.85
N THR A 68 1.71 25.66 7.54
CA THR A 68 0.80 24.67 8.12
C THR A 68 0.64 23.53 7.13
N ILE A 69 0.99 22.32 7.54
CA ILE A 69 0.84 21.12 6.71
C ILE A 69 -0.30 20.28 7.28
N LYS A 70 -1.23 19.86 6.43
CA LYS A 70 -2.28 18.91 6.76
C LYS A 70 -2.05 17.61 6.01
N ASN A 71 -2.10 16.52 6.76
CA ASN A 71 -2.21 15.19 6.18
C ASN A 71 -3.66 14.96 5.73
N LEU A 72 -3.83 14.83 4.41
CA LEU A 72 -5.11 14.45 3.78
C LEU A 72 -5.19 12.94 3.53
N GLY A 73 -4.08 12.23 3.73
CA GLY A 73 -3.99 10.79 3.62
C GLY A 73 -4.60 10.04 4.80
N SER A 74 -4.69 8.73 4.64
CA SER A 74 -5.14 7.81 5.70
C SER A 74 -4.00 7.16 6.48
N ASP A 75 -2.74 7.46 6.11
CA ASP A 75 -1.56 6.93 6.78
C ASP A 75 -0.74 8.04 7.45
N THR A 76 0.05 7.67 8.45
CA THR A 76 0.94 8.61 9.15
C THR A 76 2.12 8.98 8.25
N VAL A 77 2.48 10.26 8.22
CA VAL A 77 3.59 10.76 7.40
C VAL A 77 4.74 11.22 8.29
N MET A 78 5.95 10.80 7.94
CA MET A 78 7.19 11.27 8.56
C MET A 78 7.85 12.28 7.61
N LEU A 79 8.18 13.46 8.13
CA LEU A 79 8.94 14.45 7.40
C LEU A 79 10.42 14.06 7.44
N GLN A 80 10.99 13.67 6.30
CA GLN A 80 12.42 13.33 6.21
C GLN A 80 13.31 14.54 5.93
N GLY A 81 12.76 15.55 5.25
CA GLY A 81 13.47 16.77 4.91
C GLY A 81 12.53 17.74 4.22
N ALA A 82 12.97 18.99 4.09
CA ALA A 82 12.26 20.02 3.38
C ALA A 82 13.21 20.76 2.44
N THR A 83 12.73 20.99 1.22
CA THR A 83 13.40 21.84 0.24
C THR A 83 12.56 23.10 0.06
N ILE A 84 13.19 24.25 0.29
CA ILE A 84 12.59 25.56 0.08
C ILE A 84 13.15 26.11 -1.23
N ILE A 85 12.28 26.40 -2.20
CA ILE A 85 12.68 26.99 -3.49
C ILE A 85 12.25 28.45 -3.51
N ILE A 86 13.21 29.36 -3.69
CA ILE A 86 12.98 30.80 -3.78
C ILE A 86 13.65 31.29 -5.06
N ASN A 87 12.88 31.84 -6.00
CA ASN A 87 13.40 32.35 -7.29
C ASN A 87 14.34 31.33 -7.97
N ASP A 88 13.88 30.08 -8.11
CA ASP A 88 14.61 28.95 -8.68
C ASP A 88 15.89 28.52 -7.93
N THR A 89 16.15 29.09 -6.75
CA THR A 89 17.24 28.68 -5.87
C THR A 89 16.72 27.73 -4.80
N SER A 90 17.34 26.56 -4.68
CA SER A 90 16.95 25.50 -3.75
C SER A 90 17.76 25.55 -2.46
N TYR A 91 17.08 25.57 -1.32
CA TYR A 91 17.65 25.48 0.02
C TYR A 91 17.12 24.22 0.69
N ASN A 92 18.00 23.30 1.05
CA ASN A 92 17.62 22.07 1.73
C ASN A 92 17.83 22.22 3.24
N THR A 93 16.88 21.74 4.02
CA THR A 93 17.15 21.47 5.44
C THR A 93 18.17 20.33 5.53
N PRO A 94 19.14 20.37 6.45
CA PRO A 94 20.03 19.24 6.67
C PRO A 94 19.22 17.99 7.02
N ASP A 95 19.58 16.85 6.42
CA ASP A 95 19.06 15.54 6.79
C ASP A 95 19.63 15.20 8.18
N ASP A 96 18.76 14.90 9.15
CA ASP A 96 19.14 14.29 10.42
C ASP A 96 19.32 12.77 10.28
#